data_AF-A0A5N7JQ80-F1
#
_entry.id   AF-A0A5N7JQ80-F1
#
_cell.length_a   1.000
_cell.length_b   1.000
_cell.length_c   1.000
_cell.angle_alpha   90.00
_cell.angle_beta   90.00
_cell.angle_gamma   90.00
#
_symmetry.space_group_name_H-M   'P 1'
#
loop_
_entity.id
_entity.type
_entity.pdbx_description
1 polymer ?
#
loop_
_entity_poly.entity_id
_entity_poly.type
_entity_poly.pdbx_seq_one_letter_code
_entity_poly.pdbx_strand_id
1 'polypeptide(L)'
;MKRYYSQETGCTYLDGLHQRMPPDAVFLTEELYAAVIRDAGINTVRRHDEQGLPYLVDVVPSAFDLALEARSWRDNQLTAVTWLRDRHRDQLEMMAPTTLDHEQYLALLTYMQ
;
A
#
# COMPACT_ATOMS: atom_id res chain seq x y z
N MET A 1 13.72 4.14 -26.10
CA MET A 1 13.17 2.78 -26.28
C MET A 1 11.66 2.92 -26.38
N LYS A 2 10.99 2.33 -27.38
CA LYS A 2 9.54 2.47 -27.55
C LYS A 2 8.81 1.62 -26.49
N ARG A 3 7.76 2.20 -25.88
CA ARG A 3 6.91 1.52 -24.91
C ARG A 3 5.53 1.29 -25.49
N TYR A 4 4.94 0.18 -25.11
CA TYR A 4 3.58 -0.20 -25.41
C TYR A 4 2.88 -0.58 -24.12
N TYR A 5 1.56 -0.51 -24.09
CA TYR A 5 0.74 -0.88 -22.94
C TYR A 5 -0.38 -1.78 -23.41
N SER A 6 -0.60 -2.88 -22.70
CA SER A 6 -1.72 -3.79 -22.95
C SER A 6 -2.75 -3.62 -21.85
N GLN A 7 -3.99 -3.39 -22.25
CA GLN A 7 -5.12 -3.26 -21.34
C GLN A 7 -5.44 -4.60 -20.68
N GLU A 8 -5.39 -5.70 -21.43
CA GLU A 8 -5.71 -7.04 -20.93
C GLU A 8 -4.74 -7.48 -19.83
N THR A 9 -3.45 -7.16 -19.98
CA THR A 9 -2.42 -7.54 -19.01
C THR A 9 -2.15 -6.46 -17.95
N GLY A 10 -2.60 -5.23 -18.18
CA GLY A 10 -2.38 -4.08 -17.29
C GLY A 10 -0.91 -3.66 -17.18
N CYS A 11 -0.06 -4.10 -18.11
CA CYS A 11 1.39 -3.99 -18.04
C CYS A 11 1.98 -3.25 -19.25
N THR A 12 3.20 -2.71 -19.06
CA THR A 12 3.97 -2.06 -20.12
C THR A 12 4.97 -3.00 -20.76
N TYR A 13 5.04 -2.98 -22.09
CA TYR A 13 5.95 -3.76 -22.92
C TYR A 13 6.95 -2.83 -23.60
N LEU A 14 8.18 -3.32 -23.75
CA LEU A 14 9.31 -2.57 -24.31
C LEU A 14 9.76 -3.22 -25.62
N ASP A 15 9.80 -2.42 -26.67
CA ASP A 15 10.30 -2.84 -27.98
C ASP A 15 11.78 -3.20 -27.90
N GLY A 16 12.14 -4.38 -28.41
CA GLY A 16 13.49 -4.95 -28.33
C GLY A 16 13.83 -5.67 -27.03
N LEU A 17 13.04 -5.53 -25.95
CA LEU A 17 13.21 -6.31 -24.72
C LEU A 17 12.25 -7.51 -24.67
N HIS A 18 10.98 -7.30 -25.04
CA HIS A 18 9.97 -8.36 -25.04
C HIS A 18 9.91 -9.03 -26.41
N GLN A 19 10.13 -10.36 -26.43
CA GLN A 19 10.08 -11.16 -27.67
C GLN A 19 8.66 -11.32 -28.23
N ARG A 20 7.64 -11.22 -27.37
CA ARG A 20 6.23 -11.26 -27.74
C ARG A 20 5.52 -10.06 -27.12
N MET A 21 4.75 -9.36 -27.94
CA MET A 21 3.82 -8.32 -27.49
C MET A 21 2.38 -8.83 -27.61
N PRO A 22 1.52 -8.53 -26.61
CA PRO A 22 0.09 -8.77 -26.73
C PRO A 22 -0.51 -8.08 -27.97
N PRO A 23 -1.58 -8.63 -28.56
CA PRO A 23 -2.22 -8.06 -29.74
C PRO A 23 -2.92 -6.72 -29.42
N ASP A 24 -3.31 -6.49 -28.17
CA ASP A 24 -3.92 -5.25 -27.66
C ASP A 24 -2.88 -4.21 -27.22
N ALA A 25 -1.59 -4.46 -27.43
CA ALA A 25 -0.53 -3.56 -27.01
C ALA A 25 -0.51 -2.27 -27.84
N VAL A 26 -0.90 -1.15 -27.22
CA VAL A 26 -0.94 0.17 -27.84
C VAL A 26 0.27 1.02 -27.48
N PHE A 27 0.72 1.87 -28.40
CA PHE A 27 1.90 2.70 -28.19
C PHE A 27 1.69 3.68 -27.02
N LEU A 28 2.62 3.65 -26.07
CA LEU A 28 2.59 4.48 -24.88
C LEU A 28 3.70 5.53 -24.95
N THR A 29 3.33 6.81 -24.97
CA THR A 29 4.30 7.91 -24.96
C THR A 29 5.05 7.96 -23.62
N GLU A 30 6.25 8.56 -23.61
CA GLU A 30 7.02 8.73 -22.37
C GLU A 30 6.26 9.61 -21.38
N GLU A 31 5.56 10.64 -21.86
CA GLU A 31 4.77 11.56 -21.06
C GLU A 31 3.59 10.84 -20.38
N LEU A 32 2.87 9.99 -21.12
CA LEU A 32 1.76 9.22 -20.55
C LEU A 32 2.28 8.15 -19.59
N TYR A 33 3.39 7.49 -19.92
CA TYR A 33 4.06 6.56 -19.01
C TYR A 33 4.47 7.25 -17.70
N ALA A 34 5.10 8.42 -17.80
CA ALA A 34 5.50 9.23 -16.66
C ALA A 34 4.31 9.60 -15.77
N ALA A 35 3.23 10.08 -16.37
CA ALA A 35 2.06 10.58 -15.65
C ALA A 35 1.13 9.49 -15.11
N VAL A 36 1.03 8.32 -15.76
CA VAL A 36 0.00 7.32 -15.42
C VAL A 36 0.59 6.04 -14.83
N ILE A 37 1.81 5.67 -15.25
CA ILE A 37 2.45 4.43 -14.82
C ILE A 37 3.48 4.67 -13.73
N ARG A 38 4.35 5.67 -13.91
CA ARG A 38 5.46 5.95 -12.98
C ARG A 38 5.01 6.72 -11.75
N ASP A 39 4.19 7.75 -11.92
CA ASP A 39 3.72 8.62 -10.83
C ASP A 39 2.20 8.70 -10.81
N ALA A 40 1.55 7.67 -10.29
CA ALA A 40 0.09 7.60 -10.30
C ALA A 40 -0.58 8.56 -9.30
N GLY A 41 0.14 9.28 -8.45
CA GLY A 41 -0.50 10.02 -7.34
C GLY A 41 -1.21 9.11 -6.34
N ILE A 42 -1.73 9.70 -5.26
CA ILE A 42 -2.48 8.98 -4.22
C ILE A 42 -3.97 9.06 -4.56
N ASN A 43 -4.74 8.01 -4.26
CA ASN A 43 -6.18 7.93 -4.49
C ASN A 43 -6.60 8.07 -5.97
N THR A 44 -5.73 7.71 -6.90
CA THR A 44 -6.12 7.56 -8.30
C THR A 44 -6.31 6.10 -8.63
N VAL A 45 -7.17 5.83 -9.59
CA VAL A 45 -7.30 4.51 -10.16
C VAL A 45 -7.06 4.59 -11.66
N ARG A 46 -6.24 3.67 -12.16
CA ARG A 46 -6.00 3.52 -13.58
C ARG A 46 -7.25 2.98 -14.27
N ARG A 47 -7.64 3.66 -15.34
CA ARG A 47 -8.69 3.27 -16.27
C ARG A 47 -8.11 3.28 -17.68
N HIS A 48 -8.91 2.82 -18.63
CA HIS A 48 -8.52 2.61 -20.01
C HIS A 48 -9.56 3.25 -20.91
N ASP A 49 -9.12 3.94 -21.95
CA ASP A 49 -10.02 4.47 -22.98
C ASP A 49 -10.40 3.40 -24.01
N GLU A 50 -11.16 3.80 -25.03
CA GLU A 50 -11.60 2.89 -26.11
C GLU A 50 -10.43 2.35 -26.95
N GLN A 51 -9.28 3.04 -26.91
CA GLN A 51 -8.06 2.67 -27.61
C GLN A 51 -7.13 1.84 -26.72
N GLY A 52 -7.50 1.56 -25.46
CA GLY A 52 -6.69 0.80 -24.51
C GLY A 52 -5.56 1.60 -23.87
N LEU A 53 -5.50 2.92 -24.05
CA LEU A 53 -4.52 3.76 -23.38
C LEU A 53 -4.92 4.01 -21.93
N PRO A 54 -3.96 3.94 -21.00
CA PRO A 54 -4.25 4.14 -19.58
C PRO A 54 -4.38 5.62 -19.27
N TYR A 55 -5.37 5.98 -18.45
CA TYR A 55 -5.50 7.29 -17.82
C TYR A 55 -5.83 7.13 -16.34
N LEU A 56 -5.58 8.19 -15.56
CA LEU A 56 -5.90 8.22 -14.14
C LEU A 56 -7.25 8.87 -13.90
N VAL A 57 -8.03 8.28 -13.02
CA VAL A 57 -9.25 8.88 -12.47
C VAL A 57 -9.04 9.10 -10.99
N ASP A 58 -9.25 10.34 -10.55
CA ASP A 58 -9.26 10.67 -9.14
C ASP A 58 -10.44 9.97 -8.47
N VAL A 59 -10.15 9.21 -7.43
CA VAL A 59 -11.15 8.60 -6.56
C VAL A 59 -11.15 9.37 -5.27
N VAL A 60 -12.25 10.05 -4.99
CA VAL A 60 -12.47 10.64 -3.67
C VAL A 60 -12.86 9.50 -2.72
N PRO A 61 -12.04 9.17 -1.71
CA PRO A 61 -12.41 8.14 -0.74
C PRO A 61 -13.71 8.56 -0.04
N SER A 62 -14.64 7.62 0.13
CA SER A 62 -15.85 7.92 0.89
C SER A 62 -15.51 8.10 2.37
N ALA A 63 -16.41 8.75 3.12
CA ALA A 63 -16.26 8.85 4.58
C ALA A 63 -16.16 7.47 5.25
N PHE A 64 -16.79 6.45 4.66
CA PHE A 64 -16.69 5.07 5.12
C PHE A 64 -15.30 4.47 4.88
N ASP A 65 -14.72 4.68 3.70
CA ASP A 65 -13.37 4.19 3.35
C ASP A 65 -12.31 4.79 4.27
N LEU A 66 -12.38 6.11 4.49
CA LEU A 66 -11.48 6.82 5.41
C LEU A 66 -11.60 6.29 6.84
N ALA A 67 -12.84 6.03 7.30
CA ALA A 67 -13.06 5.48 8.63
C ALA A 67 -12.52 4.05 8.77
N LEU A 68 -12.62 3.23 7.70
CA LEU A 68 -12.06 1.88 7.67
C LEU A 68 -10.53 1.91 7.69
N GLU A 69 -9.91 2.77 6.88
CA GLU A 69 -8.46 2.96 6.85
C GLU A 69 -7.93 3.40 8.23
N ALA A 70 -8.56 4.39 8.86
CA ALA A 70 -8.19 4.85 10.19
C ALA A 70 -8.32 3.74 11.26
N ARG A 71 -9.32 2.85 11.14
CA ARG A 71 -9.45 1.68 12.01
C ARG A 71 -8.34 0.68 11.78
N SER A 72 -8.08 0.31 10.52
CA SER A 72 -7.00 -0.60 10.15
C SER A 72 -5.65 -0.09 10.65
N TRP A 73 -5.37 1.21 10.48
CA TRP A 73 -4.16 1.84 10.98
C TRP A 73 -4.03 1.69 12.50
N ARG A 74 -5.07 2.03 13.27
CA ARG A 74 -5.06 1.88 14.73
C ARG A 74 -4.86 0.43 15.15
N ASP A 75 -5.56 -0.51 14.51
CA ASP A 75 -5.49 -1.93 14.84
C ASP A 75 -4.08 -2.49 14.57
N ASN A 76 -3.42 -2.02 13.52
CA ASN A 76 -2.02 -2.33 13.23
C ASN A 76 -1.07 -1.74 14.28
N GLN A 77 -1.28 -0.49 14.71
CA GLN A 77 -0.50 0.12 15.79
C GLN A 77 -0.61 -0.68 17.09
N LEU A 78 -1.82 -1.08 17.48
CA LEU A 78 -2.06 -1.90 18.68
C LEU A 78 -1.44 -3.30 18.55
N THR A 79 -1.60 -3.94 17.39
CA THR A 79 -1.04 -5.28 17.13
C THR A 79 0.48 -5.27 17.23
N ALA A 80 1.14 -4.23 16.72
CA ALA A 80 2.60 -4.09 16.75
C ALA A 80 3.19 -4.04 18.17
N VAL A 81 2.41 -3.62 19.17
CA VAL A 81 2.87 -3.46 20.57
C VAL A 81 2.25 -4.45 21.55
N THR A 82 1.23 -5.22 21.15
CA THR A 82 0.52 -6.17 22.03
C THR A 82 1.48 -7.19 22.66
N TRP A 83 2.45 -7.68 21.89
CA TRP A 83 3.43 -8.65 22.38
C TRP A 83 4.30 -8.10 23.53
N LEU A 84 4.54 -6.79 23.61
CA LEU A 84 5.32 -6.17 24.69
C LEU A 84 4.58 -6.29 26.02
N ARG A 85 3.27 -6.06 26.00
CA ARG A 85 2.41 -6.20 27.18
C ARG A 85 2.37 -7.65 27.64
N ASP A 86 2.15 -8.57 26.70
CA ASP A 86 2.03 -9.98 27.02
C ASP A 86 3.35 -10.53 27.58
N ARG A 87 4.49 -10.20 26.95
CA ARG A 87 5.82 -10.53 27.49
C ARG A 87 6.05 -9.96 28.89
N HIS A 88 5.66 -8.70 29.14
CA HIS A 88 5.84 -8.10 30.47
C HIS A 88 5.04 -8.86 31.55
N ARG A 89 3.81 -9.30 31.22
CA ARG A 89 3.00 -10.14 32.12
C ARG A 89 3.66 -11.49 32.39
N ASP A 90 4.13 -12.17 31.35
CA ASP A 90 4.83 -13.45 31.48
C ASP A 90 6.08 -13.31 32.38
N GLN A 91 6.85 -12.23 32.23
CA GLN A 91 8.02 -11.97 33.07
C GLN A 91 7.66 -11.83 34.56
N LEU A 92 6.56 -11.14 34.87
CA LEU A 92 6.07 -11.01 36.24
C LEU A 92 5.60 -12.36 36.80
N GLU A 93 4.85 -13.14 36.03
CA GLU A 93 4.37 -14.47 36.43
C GLU A 93 5.52 -15.45 36.68
N MET A 94 6.58 -15.35 35.87
CA MET A 94 7.80 -16.15 36.01
C MET A 94 8.75 -15.63 37.10
N MET A 95 8.42 -14.52 37.77
CA MET A 95 9.31 -13.82 38.71
C MET A 95 10.69 -13.48 38.08
N ALA A 96 10.72 -13.24 36.78
CA ALA A 96 11.91 -12.88 36.02
C ALA A 96 12.12 -11.36 36.03
N PRO A 97 13.36 -10.88 35.82
CA PRO A 97 13.60 -9.45 35.60
C PRO A 97 12.78 -8.93 34.41
N THR A 98 12.06 -7.83 34.59
CA THR A 98 11.26 -7.22 33.54
C THR A 98 12.17 -6.47 32.55
N THR A 99 11.81 -6.51 31.27
CA THR A 99 12.54 -5.76 30.23
C THR A 99 12.17 -4.27 30.24
N LEU A 100 10.88 -3.99 30.52
CA LEU A 100 10.36 -2.64 30.71
C LEU A 100 10.32 -2.33 32.20
N ASP A 101 10.68 -1.10 32.55
CA ASP A 101 10.41 -0.58 33.89
C ASP A 101 8.92 -0.24 34.09
N HIS A 102 8.58 0.17 35.31
CA HIS A 102 7.19 0.47 35.67
C HIS A 102 6.61 1.65 34.87
N GLU A 103 7.39 2.72 34.66
CA GLU A 103 6.93 3.92 33.97
C GLU A 103 6.72 3.64 32.48
N GLN A 104 7.64 2.89 31.86
CA GLN A 104 7.54 2.44 30.47
C GLN A 104 6.34 1.52 30.25
N TYR A 105 6.09 0.59 31.17
CA TYR A 105 4.93 -0.30 31.08
C TYR A 105 3.60 0.47 31.21
N LEU A 106 3.52 1.44 32.13
CA LEU A 106 2.34 2.31 32.23
C LEU A 106 2.14 3.15 30.96
N ALA A 107 3.20 3.74 30.41
CA ALA A 107 3.14 4.49 29.17
C ALA A 107 2.65 3.63 28.00
N LEU A 108 3.10 2.37 27.91
CA LEU A 108 2.61 1.40 26.93
C LEU A 108 1.10 1.14 27.10
N LEU A 109 0.62 0.93 28.33
CA LEU A 109 -0.81 0.70 28.58
C LEU A 109 -1.65 1.94 28.23
N THR A 110 -1.18 3.15 28.52
CA THR A 110 -1.85 4.39 28.12
C THR A 110 -1.87 4.57 26.60
N TYR A 111 -0.79 4.23 25.90
CA TYR A 111 -0.75 4.28 24.43
C TYR A 111 -1.74 3.30 23.78
N MET A 112 -1.99 2.15 24.42
CA MET A 112 -2.89 1.11 23.91
C MET A 112 -4.39 1.38 24.17
N GLN A 113 -4.74 2.42 24.94
CA GLN A 113 -6.12 2.78 25.30
C GLN A 113 -6.80 3.60 24.19
#